data_AF-A0A939Y806-F1
#
_entry.id   AF-A0A939Y806-F1
#
_cell.length_a   1.000
_cell.length_b   1.000
_cell.length_c   1.000
_cell.angle_alpha   90.00
_cell.angle_beta   90.00
_cell.angle_gamma   90.00
#
_symmetry.space_group_name_H-M   'P 1'
#
loop_
_entity.id
_entity.type
_entity.pdbx_description
1 polymer ?
#
loop_
_entity_poly.entity_id
_entity_poly.type
_entity_poly.pdbx_seq_one_letter_code
_entity_poly.pdbx_strand_id
1 'polypeptide(L)'
;MPILAAFMVPHPPLIVPAVGKGEEAQIAETAQAYERVAGEVAALAPETVIITSPHSVMYADYFHISPGRGAEGSFRRFRAPGVRFSERYDTALVERICELAEEEGLPAGTLGERDAALDHGTMVPLYFIRQKYTEGKIVRIGLSGLPLTEHYRLGQIITRAVEDTGTRVVLIASGDLSHKLQPYGPYGFAPEGPEYDRRIMDVCGRAAFGDLFEFDELFCEKAAECGHRSFVIMAGAFDGLRVKTEVLSHQDVTGVGYGICTFYPDGADEERHFLQSYQEKRERACREKAEKSDAFVKLARASVEAWVRRHERIAVPDGLPEEMLARRAGTFVSLHKDGNLRGCIGTIMATRRNIAEEIIENGISACSRDPRFLPVTADELSSLEISVDVLGDLEPINSPEELDVKRYGVIVSRGRKRGLLLPNLDGVDTVEEQIRIARQKGGIGESEPYTLERFEVVRHY
;
A
#
# COMPACT_ATOMS: atom_id res chain seq x y z
N MET A 1 -5.73 29.21 2.48
CA MET A 1 -6.11 27.84 2.11
C MET A 1 -5.96 27.71 0.61
N PRO A 2 -4.86 27.10 0.13
CA PRO A 2 -4.54 27.14 -1.28
C PRO A 2 -5.03 25.90 -2.05
N ILE A 3 -5.38 24.80 -1.38
CA ILE A 3 -6.25 23.75 -1.95
C ILE A 3 -7.71 24.21 -1.87
N LEU A 4 -8.31 24.45 -3.04
CA LEU A 4 -9.67 24.99 -3.19
C LEU A 4 -10.75 23.91 -3.02
N ALA A 5 -10.48 22.73 -3.56
CA ALA A 5 -11.35 21.56 -3.52
C ALA A 5 -10.56 20.31 -3.94
N ALA A 6 -11.10 19.15 -3.64
CA ALA A 6 -10.69 17.90 -4.27
C ALA A 6 -11.88 17.12 -4.81
N PHE A 7 -11.60 16.26 -5.79
CA PHE A 7 -12.60 15.42 -6.43
C PHE A 7 -12.09 13.99 -6.53
N MET A 8 -12.84 13.05 -5.96
CA MET A 8 -12.68 11.62 -6.22
C MET A 8 -13.40 11.32 -7.52
N VAL A 9 -12.69 10.80 -8.52
CA VAL A 9 -13.27 10.52 -9.84
C VAL A 9 -12.72 9.23 -10.43
N PRO A 10 -13.56 8.46 -11.15
CA PRO A 10 -13.13 7.28 -11.87
C PRO A 10 -12.40 7.67 -13.15
N HIS A 11 -11.77 6.71 -13.81
CA HIS A 11 -11.07 6.91 -15.08
C HIS A 11 -11.28 5.81 -16.13
N PRO A 12 -12.48 5.22 -16.29
CA PRO A 12 -12.71 4.25 -17.32
C PRO A 12 -12.60 4.93 -18.69
N PRO A 13 -11.71 4.50 -19.59
CA PRO A 13 -11.63 5.08 -20.93
C PRO A 13 -12.97 5.03 -21.68
N LEU A 14 -13.82 4.06 -21.35
CA LEU A 14 -15.19 3.90 -21.83
C LEU A 14 -16.03 5.18 -21.74
N ILE A 15 -15.84 6.00 -20.71
CA ILE A 15 -16.66 7.20 -20.48
C ILE A 15 -16.41 8.31 -21.51
N VAL A 16 -15.29 8.24 -22.24
CA VAL A 16 -14.97 9.17 -23.32
C VAL A 16 -15.75 8.75 -24.57
N PRO A 17 -16.66 9.57 -25.12
CA PRO A 17 -17.54 9.16 -26.24
C PRO A 17 -16.81 8.62 -27.47
N ALA A 18 -15.63 9.16 -27.80
CA ALA A 18 -14.81 8.69 -28.92
C ALA A 18 -14.25 7.27 -28.71
N VAL A 19 -14.11 6.84 -27.45
CA VAL A 19 -13.69 5.49 -27.04
C VAL A 19 -14.92 4.58 -26.89
N GLY A 20 -15.92 5.01 -26.12
CA GLY A 20 -17.11 4.22 -25.78
C GLY A 20 -18.08 4.01 -26.94
N LYS A 21 -18.15 4.93 -27.90
CA LYS A 21 -18.96 4.80 -29.13
C LYS A 21 -20.43 4.42 -28.87
N GLY A 22 -21.02 4.99 -27.81
CA GLY A 22 -22.38 4.75 -27.35
C GLY A 22 -22.46 3.86 -26.11
N GLU A 23 -21.41 3.09 -25.78
CA GLU A 23 -21.38 2.27 -24.57
C GLU A 23 -21.26 3.10 -23.29
N GLU A 24 -20.76 4.34 -23.37
CA GLU A 24 -20.72 5.29 -22.26
C GLU A 24 -22.11 5.59 -21.68
N ALA A 25 -23.18 5.36 -22.45
CA ALA A 25 -24.55 5.53 -21.99
C ALA A 25 -24.92 4.59 -20.83
N GLN A 26 -24.20 3.48 -20.66
CA GLN A 26 -24.38 2.57 -19.51
C GLN A 26 -23.99 3.25 -18.19
N ILE A 27 -23.02 4.18 -18.24
CA ILE A 27 -22.52 4.93 -17.09
C ILE A 27 -22.92 6.41 -17.17
N ALA A 28 -24.13 6.68 -17.66
CA ALA A 28 -24.62 8.04 -17.89
C ALA A 28 -24.66 8.91 -16.62
N GLU A 29 -24.97 8.33 -15.45
CA GLU A 29 -24.96 9.07 -14.18
C GLU A 29 -23.54 9.50 -13.81
N THR A 30 -22.56 8.62 -13.99
CA THR A 30 -21.14 8.91 -13.79
C THR A 30 -20.67 10.02 -14.75
N ALA A 31 -21.07 9.95 -16.02
CA ALA A 31 -20.73 10.98 -17.01
C ALA A 31 -21.33 12.35 -16.64
N GLN A 32 -22.60 12.39 -16.20
CA GLN A 32 -23.25 13.62 -15.74
C GLN A 32 -22.59 14.20 -14.48
N ALA A 33 -22.22 13.33 -13.53
CA ALA A 33 -21.47 13.75 -12.35
C ALA A 33 -20.08 14.30 -12.72
N TYR A 34 -19.39 13.70 -13.69
CA TYR A 34 -18.12 14.22 -14.21
C TYR A 34 -18.27 15.60 -14.86
N GLU A 35 -19.33 15.80 -15.64
CA GLU A 35 -19.67 17.10 -16.22
C GLU A 35 -19.88 18.16 -15.14
N ARG A 36 -20.53 17.80 -14.03
CA ARG A 36 -20.66 18.68 -12.86
C ARG A 36 -19.30 19.00 -12.24
N VAL A 37 -18.46 17.99 -11.97
CA VAL A 37 -17.09 18.18 -11.46
C VAL A 37 -16.30 19.13 -12.34
N ALA A 38 -16.28 18.93 -13.66
CA ALA A 38 -15.58 19.81 -14.58
C ALA A 38 -16.11 21.26 -14.54
N GLY A 39 -17.42 21.44 -14.32
CA GLY A 39 -18.03 22.76 -14.12
C GLY A 39 -17.58 23.41 -12.81
N GLU A 40 -17.49 22.65 -11.74
CA GLU A 40 -16.98 23.12 -10.44
C GLU A 40 -15.49 23.50 -10.53
N VAL A 41 -14.65 22.68 -11.18
CA VAL A 41 -13.23 23.03 -11.45
C VAL A 41 -13.12 24.34 -12.25
N ALA A 42 -13.93 24.50 -13.29
CA ALA A 42 -13.95 25.73 -14.09
C ALA A 42 -14.37 26.96 -13.27
N ALA A 43 -15.36 26.82 -12.40
CA ALA A 43 -15.82 27.89 -11.51
C ALA A 43 -14.77 28.28 -10.46
N LEU A 44 -14.01 27.29 -9.95
CA LEU A 44 -12.90 27.53 -9.04
C LEU A 44 -11.71 28.18 -9.75
N ALA A 45 -11.53 27.95 -11.06
CA ALA A 45 -10.44 28.50 -11.87
C ALA A 45 -9.06 28.36 -11.19
N PRO A 46 -8.60 27.13 -10.90
CA PRO A 46 -7.31 26.90 -10.25
C PRO A 46 -6.13 27.22 -11.18
N GLU A 47 -5.05 27.72 -10.61
CA GLU A 47 -3.79 27.91 -11.35
C GLU A 47 -3.13 26.58 -11.70
N THR A 48 -3.32 25.57 -10.85
CA THR A 48 -2.77 24.23 -11.04
C THR A 48 -3.78 23.15 -10.65
N VAL A 49 -3.89 22.10 -11.47
CA VAL A 49 -4.65 20.88 -11.16
C VAL A 49 -3.66 19.77 -10.84
N ILE A 50 -3.64 19.31 -9.59
CA ILE A 50 -2.86 18.13 -9.19
C ILE A 50 -3.71 16.89 -9.51
N ILE A 51 -3.11 15.89 -10.16
CA ILE A 51 -3.78 14.63 -10.50
C ILE A 51 -2.92 13.47 -9.98
N THR A 52 -3.48 12.68 -9.06
CA THR A 52 -2.89 11.42 -8.61
C THR A 52 -3.46 10.27 -9.45
N SER A 53 -2.59 9.49 -10.10
CA SER A 53 -3.00 8.42 -11.01
C SER A 53 -2.35 7.07 -10.67
N PRO A 54 -3.13 5.98 -10.52
CA PRO A 54 -2.60 4.62 -10.35
C PRO A 54 -1.95 4.05 -11.61
N HIS A 55 -2.18 4.67 -12.77
CA HIS A 55 -1.66 4.22 -14.06
C HIS A 55 -0.44 5.00 -14.54
N SER A 56 0.03 5.95 -13.73
CA SER A 56 1.39 6.48 -13.85
C SER A 56 2.42 5.42 -13.42
N VAL A 57 3.71 5.74 -13.57
CA VAL A 57 4.77 4.83 -13.13
C VAL A 57 4.67 4.62 -11.62
N MET A 58 4.47 3.36 -11.20
CA MET A 58 4.40 2.95 -9.80
C MET A 58 5.67 2.17 -9.43
N TYR A 59 6.31 2.59 -8.34
CA TYR A 59 7.46 1.93 -7.74
C TYR A 59 7.05 1.34 -6.39
N ALA A 60 7.72 0.25 -5.97
CA ALA A 60 7.42 -0.40 -4.70
C ALA A 60 7.74 0.49 -3.49
N ASP A 61 8.73 1.36 -3.63
CA ASP A 61 9.40 2.07 -2.53
C ASP A 61 9.56 3.58 -2.79
N TYR A 62 8.89 4.13 -3.81
CA TYR A 62 9.05 5.53 -4.22
C TYR A 62 7.79 6.11 -4.86
N PHE A 63 7.49 7.39 -4.61
CA PHE A 63 6.46 8.15 -5.31
C PHE A 63 7.07 8.92 -6.48
N HIS A 64 6.67 8.56 -7.70
CA HIS A 64 7.13 9.27 -8.89
C HIS A 64 6.26 10.52 -9.17
N ILE A 65 6.88 11.70 -9.13
CA ILE A 65 6.30 12.98 -9.51
C ILE A 65 6.84 13.32 -10.90
N SER A 66 5.95 13.63 -11.85
CA SER A 66 6.36 13.74 -13.26
C SER A 66 7.34 14.92 -13.49
N PRO A 67 8.54 14.66 -14.03
CA PRO A 67 9.53 15.71 -14.31
C PRO A 67 9.19 16.57 -15.54
N GLY A 68 10.02 17.58 -15.78
CA GLY A 68 10.02 18.34 -17.03
C GLY A 68 8.98 19.45 -17.04
N ARG A 69 8.70 20.00 -18.22
CA ARG A 69 7.85 21.19 -18.39
C ARG A 69 6.41 20.89 -18.82
N GLY A 70 6.09 19.62 -19.05
CA GLY A 70 4.81 19.19 -19.59
C GLY A 70 4.88 17.80 -20.21
N ALA A 71 3.73 17.31 -20.67
CA ALA A 71 3.60 16.01 -21.30
C ALA A 71 2.49 16.01 -22.36
N GLU A 72 2.57 15.05 -23.27
CA GLU A 72 1.56 14.79 -24.30
C GLU A 72 0.92 13.42 -24.09
N GLY A 73 -0.30 13.26 -24.57
CA GLY A 73 -1.03 11.99 -24.48
C GLY A 73 -2.11 11.86 -25.54
N SER A 74 -2.54 10.62 -25.80
CA SER A 74 -3.70 10.38 -26.66
C SER A 74 -4.39 9.06 -26.33
N PHE A 75 -5.68 8.98 -26.65
CA PHE A 75 -6.45 7.73 -26.55
C PHE A 75 -6.22 6.78 -27.75
N ARG A 76 -5.06 6.85 -28.43
CA ARG A 76 -4.72 5.94 -29.54
C ARG A 76 -4.77 4.47 -29.14
N ARG A 77 -4.29 4.13 -27.94
CA ARG A 77 -4.34 2.76 -27.39
C ARG A 77 -5.78 2.25 -27.21
N PHE A 78 -6.74 3.16 -27.08
CA PHE A 78 -8.18 2.91 -26.96
C PHE A 78 -8.94 3.15 -28.28
N ARG A 79 -8.23 3.12 -29.42
CA ARG A 79 -8.81 3.31 -30.77
C ARG A 79 -9.47 4.69 -30.99
N ALA A 80 -9.08 5.71 -30.24
CA ALA A 80 -9.53 7.10 -30.38
C ALA A 80 -8.35 8.09 -30.55
N PRO A 81 -7.53 7.98 -31.62
CA PRO A 81 -6.31 8.78 -31.78
C PRO A 81 -6.55 10.29 -32.02
N GLY A 82 -7.81 10.70 -32.22
CA GLY A 82 -8.21 12.10 -32.35
C GLY A 82 -8.32 12.83 -31.01
N VAL A 83 -8.49 12.11 -29.90
CA VAL A 83 -8.51 12.71 -28.56
C VAL A 83 -7.07 12.77 -28.05
N ARG A 84 -6.53 13.99 -27.96
CA ARG A 84 -5.13 14.28 -27.65
C ARG A 84 -5.01 15.41 -26.63
N PHE A 85 -3.90 15.39 -25.90
CA PHE A 85 -3.58 16.35 -24.85
C PHE A 85 -2.15 16.83 -25.02
N SER A 86 -1.94 18.10 -24.69
CA SER A 86 -0.63 18.73 -24.55
C SER A 86 -0.71 19.64 -23.34
N GLU A 87 -0.12 19.21 -22.23
CA GLU A 87 -0.28 19.83 -20.92
C GLU A 87 1.04 20.40 -20.43
N ARG A 88 0.98 21.53 -19.72
CA ARG A 88 2.15 22.17 -19.10
C ARG A 88 2.20 21.84 -17.62
N TYR A 89 3.40 21.56 -17.12
CA TYR A 89 3.62 21.25 -15.72
C TYR A 89 3.92 22.48 -14.87
N ASP A 90 3.42 22.48 -13.64
CA ASP A 90 3.79 23.47 -12.64
C ASP A 90 5.11 23.11 -11.96
N THR A 91 6.22 23.42 -12.62
CA THR A 91 7.56 23.01 -12.18
C THR A 91 7.92 23.54 -10.80
N ALA A 92 7.51 24.75 -10.46
CA ALA A 92 7.78 25.34 -9.14
C ALA A 92 7.10 24.55 -8.01
N LEU A 93 5.85 24.11 -8.23
CA LEU A 93 5.14 23.29 -7.26
C LEU A 93 5.74 21.88 -7.18
N VAL A 94 6.12 21.29 -8.32
CA VAL A 94 6.83 19.99 -8.36
C VAL A 94 8.13 20.06 -7.55
N GLU A 95 8.97 21.07 -7.80
CA GLU A 95 10.22 21.30 -7.09
C GLU A 95 9.97 21.41 -5.58
N ARG A 96 8.99 22.22 -5.17
CA ARG A 96 8.69 22.39 -3.74
C ARG A 96 8.18 21.13 -3.06
N ILE A 97 7.35 20.33 -3.73
CA ILE A 97 6.91 19.02 -3.20
C ILE A 97 8.13 18.09 -3.03
N CYS A 98 9.05 18.06 -3.99
CA CYS A 98 10.26 17.22 -3.91
C CYS A 98 11.18 17.64 -2.77
N GLU A 99 11.41 18.95 -2.59
CA GLU A 99 12.23 19.49 -1.50
C GLU A 99 11.66 19.09 -0.14
N LEU A 100 10.36 19.32 0.09
CA LEU A 100 9.70 18.96 1.34
C LEU A 100 9.73 17.44 1.58
N ALA A 101 9.56 16.63 0.53
CA ALA A 101 9.68 15.17 0.64
C ALA A 101 11.08 14.73 1.07
N GLU A 102 12.12 15.34 0.52
CA GLU A 102 13.51 15.07 0.91
C GLU A 102 13.81 15.52 2.35
N GLU A 103 13.40 16.73 2.73
CA GLU A 103 13.54 17.27 4.09
C GLU A 103 12.92 16.35 5.16
N GLU A 104 11.85 15.65 4.78
CA GLU A 104 11.08 14.77 5.64
C GLU A 104 11.40 13.28 5.49
N GLY A 105 12.31 12.93 4.58
CA GLY A 105 12.66 11.54 4.33
C GLY A 105 11.51 10.71 3.75
N LEU A 106 10.54 11.33 3.08
CA LEU A 106 9.56 10.62 2.25
C LEU A 106 10.21 10.31 0.89
N PRO A 107 10.33 9.04 0.47
CA PRO A 107 10.87 8.70 -0.85
C PRO A 107 9.91 9.11 -1.96
N ALA A 108 9.98 10.37 -2.39
CA ALA A 108 9.17 10.95 -3.44
C ALA A 108 9.97 11.96 -4.27
N GLY A 109 9.68 12.06 -5.56
CA GLY A 109 10.28 13.05 -6.44
C GLY A 109 10.32 12.63 -7.90
N THR A 110 11.23 13.20 -8.67
CA THR A 110 11.23 13.10 -10.15
C THR A 110 12.09 11.99 -10.75
N LEU A 111 12.80 11.23 -9.92
CA LEU A 111 13.65 10.13 -10.38
C LEU A 111 12.82 8.95 -10.90
N GLY A 112 13.36 8.25 -11.90
CA GLY A 112 12.79 6.98 -12.38
C GLY A 112 11.69 7.13 -13.44
N GLU A 113 11.63 8.22 -14.21
CA GLU A 113 10.68 8.31 -15.32
C GLU A 113 10.91 7.19 -16.34
N ARG A 114 9.84 6.46 -16.68
CA ARG A 114 9.86 5.39 -17.70
C ARG A 114 9.09 5.78 -18.96
N ASP A 115 7.98 6.49 -18.80
CA ASP A 115 7.13 6.96 -19.89
C ASP A 115 6.62 8.37 -19.54
N ALA A 116 7.08 9.36 -20.30
CA ALA A 116 6.67 10.75 -20.14
C ALA A 116 5.23 10.99 -20.62
N ALA A 117 4.65 10.08 -21.42
CA ALA A 117 3.31 10.28 -21.96
C ALA A 117 2.24 10.26 -20.86
N LEU A 118 1.17 11.03 -21.05
CA LEU A 118 0.02 11.01 -20.14
C LEU A 118 -0.69 9.65 -20.23
N ASP A 119 -0.88 9.04 -19.06
CA ASP A 119 -1.64 7.81 -18.88
C ASP A 119 -3.16 8.09 -18.87
N HIS A 120 -3.96 7.05 -19.02
CA HIS A 120 -5.42 7.20 -19.10
C HIS A 120 -6.07 7.62 -17.77
N GLY A 121 -5.48 7.23 -16.63
CA GLY A 121 -5.91 7.71 -15.31
C GLY A 121 -5.77 9.23 -15.17
N THR A 122 -4.82 9.83 -15.89
CA THR A 122 -4.68 11.28 -15.99
C THR A 122 -5.56 11.88 -17.10
N MET A 123 -5.61 11.26 -18.27
CA MET A 123 -6.30 11.81 -19.45
C MET A 123 -7.83 11.77 -19.35
N VAL A 124 -8.44 10.80 -18.66
CA VAL A 124 -9.91 10.75 -18.52
C VAL A 124 -10.43 11.94 -17.71
N PRO A 125 -9.90 12.26 -16.50
CA PRO A 125 -10.29 13.48 -15.81
C PRO A 125 -10.03 14.74 -16.64
N LEU A 126 -8.87 14.84 -17.30
CA LEU A 126 -8.53 15.98 -18.15
C LEU A 126 -9.48 16.14 -19.33
N TYR A 127 -10.01 15.05 -19.89
CA TYR A 127 -10.97 15.11 -20.99
C TYR A 127 -12.19 15.96 -20.63
N PHE A 128 -12.74 15.79 -19.43
CA PHE A 128 -13.89 16.57 -18.98
C PHE A 128 -13.48 17.97 -18.53
N ILE A 129 -12.41 18.09 -17.74
CA ILE A 129 -11.94 19.38 -17.23
C ILE A 129 -11.60 20.33 -18.39
N ARG A 130 -10.86 19.87 -19.40
CA ARG A 130 -10.43 20.70 -20.55
C ARG A 130 -11.56 21.12 -21.50
N GLN A 131 -12.73 20.51 -21.41
CA GLN A 131 -13.91 20.99 -22.13
C GLN A 131 -14.54 22.24 -21.50
N LYS A 132 -14.32 22.47 -20.20
CA LYS A 132 -14.89 23.61 -19.46
C LYS A 132 -13.85 24.59 -18.95
N TYR A 133 -12.60 24.13 -18.79
CA TYR A 133 -11.50 24.90 -18.23
C TYR A 133 -10.18 24.61 -18.96
N THR A 134 -9.77 25.53 -19.83
CA THR A 134 -8.56 25.37 -20.66
C THR A 134 -7.30 25.95 -20.02
N GLU A 135 -7.44 26.75 -18.97
CA GLU A 135 -6.34 27.42 -18.29
C GLU A 135 -5.75 26.57 -17.16
N GLY A 136 -4.64 27.00 -16.58
CA GLY A 136 -3.98 26.30 -15.48
C GLY A 136 -3.05 25.16 -15.91
N LYS A 137 -1.99 24.98 -15.15
CA LYS A 137 -0.99 23.91 -15.34
C LYS A 137 -1.47 22.63 -14.64
N ILE A 138 -0.72 21.54 -14.80
CA ILE A 138 -0.97 20.31 -14.05
C ILE A 138 0.26 19.87 -13.26
N VAL A 139 0.03 19.08 -12.21
CA VAL A 139 1.06 18.25 -11.59
C VAL A 139 0.55 16.82 -11.60
N ARG A 140 1.32 15.90 -12.17
CA ARG A 140 0.95 14.48 -12.23
C ARG A 140 1.81 13.67 -11.27
N ILE A 141 1.15 13.01 -10.32
CA ILE A 141 1.77 12.22 -9.26
C ILE A 141 1.33 10.77 -9.41
N GLY A 142 2.30 9.84 -9.44
CA GLY A 142 2.05 8.41 -9.39
C GLY A 142 1.85 7.92 -7.96
N LEU A 143 1.23 6.75 -7.82
CA LEU A 143 1.10 6.06 -6.53
C LEU A 143 2.36 5.23 -6.23
N SER A 144 2.41 4.61 -5.05
CA SER A 144 3.56 3.80 -4.62
C SER A 144 3.11 2.48 -3.96
N GLY A 145 4.04 1.52 -3.88
CA GLY A 145 3.89 0.33 -3.04
C GLY A 145 4.13 0.60 -1.55
N LEU A 146 4.46 1.83 -1.18
CA LEU A 146 4.60 2.25 0.22
C LEU A 146 3.27 2.13 1.00
N PRO A 147 3.32 2.06 2.33
CA PRO A 147 2.12 1.99 3.17
C PRO A 147 1.16 3.17 2.97
N LEU A 148 -0.10 2.98 3.36
CA LEU A 148 -1.14 4.04 3.29
C LEU A 148 -0.76 5.27 4.14
N THR A 149 -0.04 5.08 5.23
CA THR A 149 0.47 6.19 6.07
C THR A 149 1.40 7.12 5.29
N GLU A 150 2.26 6.60 4.42
CA GLU A 150 3.14 7.41 3.56
C GLU A 150 2.35 8.10 2.43
N HIS A 151 1.29 7.48 1.91
CA HIS A 151 0.37 8.12 0.97
C HIS A 151 -0.35 9.31 1.60
N TYR A 152 -0.82 9.16 2.84
CA TYR A 152 -1.45 10.25 3.58
C TYR A 152 -0.45 11.39 3.85
N ARG A 153 0.78 11.04 4.25
CA ARG A 153 1.87 12.00 4.46
C ARG A 153 2.21 12.79 3.21
N LEU A 154 2.18 12.16 2.03
CA LEU A 154 2.35 12.88 0.76
C LEU A 154 1.26 13.94 0.55
N GLY A 155 0.02 13.67 0.94
CA GLY A 155 -1.06 14.68 0.94
C GLY A 155 -0.77 15.88 1.83
N GLN A 156 -0.22 15.65 3.03
CA GLN A 156 0.19 16.73 3.94
C GLN A 156 1.38 17.55 3.37
N ILE A 157 2.33 16.89 2.69
CA ILE A 157 3.43 17.56 1.99
C ILE A 157 2.90 18.41 0.82
N ILE A 158 1.98 17.87 0.01
CA ILE A 158 1.34 18.61 -1.09
C ILE A 158 0.71 19.88 -0.55
N THR A 159 -0.04 19.81 0.56
CA THR A 159 -0.70 20.97 1.15
C THR A 159 0.29 22.05 1.55
N ARG A 160 1.37 21.67 2.24
CA ARG A 160 2.43 22.62 2.64
C ARG A 160 3.16 23.22 1.45
N ALA A 161 3.46 22.41 0.41
CA ALA A 161 4.06 22.94 -0.81
C ALA A 161 3.14 23.97 -1.48
N VAL A 162 1.84 23.68 -1.54
CA VAL A 162 0.81 24.56 -2.10
C VAL A 162 0.65 25.84 -1.27
N GLU A 163 0.85 25.78 0.05
CA GLU A 163 0.91 26.95 0.93
C GLU A 163 2.16 27.80 0.72
N ASP A 164 3.32 27.15 0.63
CA ASP A 164 4.62 27.81 0.41
C ASP A 164 4.67 28.53 -0.94
N THR A 165 4.11 27.94 -2.01
CA THR A 165 4.07 28.58 -3.32
C THR A 165 2.91 29.58 -3.47
N GLY A 166 1.92 29.52 -2.60
CA GLY A 166 0.70 30.32 -2.69
C GLY A 166 -0.20 30.00 -3.89
N THR A 167 0.04 28.86 -4.55
CA THR A 167 -0.66 28.46 -5.78
C THR A 167 -2.09 28.04 -5.49
N ARG A 168 -3.05 28.50 -6.28
CA ARG A 168 -4.45 28.06 -6.15
C ARG A 168 -4.63 26.70 -6.83
N VAL A 169 -4.92 25.66 -6.05
CA VAL A 169 -4.92 24.27 -6.51
C VAL A 169 -6.27 23.60 -6.38
N VAL A 170 -6.60 22.75 -7.36
CA VAL A 170 -7.60 21.67 -7.21
C VAL A 170 -6.87 20.33 -7.27
N LEU A 171 -7.26 19.38 -6.41
CA LEU A 171 -6.75 18.01 -6.41
C LEU A 171 -7.75 17.04 -7.05
N ILE A 172 -7.30 16.21 -7.98
CA ILE A 172 -8.08 15.15 -8.62
C ILE A 172 -7.51 13.81 -8.16
N ALA A 173 -8.26 13.12 -7.31
CA ALA A 173 -7.97 11.77 -6.87
C ALA A 173 -8.56 10.79 -7.88
N SER A 174 -7.77 10.45 -8.90
CA SER A 174 -8.21 9.58 -9.99
C SER A 174 -8.09 8.12 -9.59
N GLY A 175 -9.17 7.35 -9.73
CA GLY A 175 -9.26 5.97 -9.24
C GLY A 175 -10.62 5.33 -9.54
N ASP A 176 -10.63 4.21 -10.24
CA ASP A 176 -11.79 3.31 -10.22
C ASP A 176 -11.85 2.59 -8.86
N LEU A 177 -13.05 2.14 -8.47
CA LEU A 177 -13.26 1.38 -7.24
C LEU A 177 -12.96 -0.11 -7.47
N SER A 178 -13.76 -1.03 -6.95
CA SER A 178 -13.56 -2.47 -7.18
C SER A 178 -13.67 -2.83 -8.66
N HIS A 179 -12.79 -3.71 -9.13
CA HIS A 179 -12.87 -4.30 -10.47
C HIS A 179 -13.59 -5.66 -10.47
N LYS A 180 -14.04 -6.13 -9.31
CA LYS A 180 -14.63 -7.47 -9.12
C LYS A 180 -16.07 -7.44 -8.60
N LEU A 181 -16.90 -6.55 -9.14
CA LEU A 181 -18.27 -6.37 -8.66
C LEU A 181 -19.26 -7.40 -9.19
N GLN A 182 -18.99 -7.96 -10.38
CA GLN A 182 -19.95 -8.79 -11.10
C GLN A 182 -19.27 -10.00 -11.75
N PRO A 183 -19.90 -11.19 -11.82
CA PRO A 183 -19.29 -12.37 -12.43
C PRO A 183 -18.93 -12.21 -13.91
N TYR A 184 -19.66 -11.35 -14.63
CA TYR A 184 -19.44 -11.02 -16.03
C TYR A 184 -18.46 -9.85 -16.25
N GLY A 185 -17.97 -9.24 -15.17
CA GLY A 185 -16.97 -8.18 -15.23
C GLY A 185 -15.62 -8.69 -15.75
N PRO A 186 -14.75 -7.79 -16.23
CA PRO A 186 -13.48 -8.17 -16.86
C PRO A 186 -12.53 -8.94 -15.93
N TYR A 187 -12.71 -8.83 -14.60
CA TYR A 187 -11.87 -9.47 -13.59
C TYR A 187 -12.63 -10.50 -12.72
N GLY A 188 -13.85 -10.86 -13.13
CA GLY A 188 -14.73 -11.78 -12.39
C GLY A 188 -15.32 -11.18 -11.13
N PHE A 189 -15.83 -12.03 -10.25
CA PHE A 189 -16.45 -11.62 -8.98
C PHE A 189 -15.60 -12.02 -7.78
N ALA A 190 -15.53 -11.14 -6.80
CA ALA A 190 -15.05 -11.44 -5.45
C ALA A 190 -15.97 -10.76 -4.43
N PRO A 191 -16.31 -11.42 -3.31
CA PRO A 191 -17.18 -10.82 -2.28
C PRO A 191 -16.60 -9.52 -1.71
N GLU A 192 -15.27 -9.37 -1.69
CA GLU A 192 -14.57 -8.16 -1.29
C GLU A 192 -14.90 -6.97 -2.20
N GLY A 193 -15.28 -7.22 -3.46
CA GLY A 193 -15.56 -6.16 -4.43
C GLY A 193 -16.74 -5.27 -4.04
N PRO A 194 -17.97 -5.80 -3.92
CA PRO A 194 -19.13 -5.01 -3.48
C PRO A 194 -18.98 -4.46 -2.07
N GLU A 195 -18.27 -5.17 -1.20
CA GLU A 195 -17.97 -4.68 0.14
C GLU A 195 -17.06 -3.45 0.12
N TYR A 196 -16.01 -3.47 -0.71
CA TYR A 196 -15.08 -2.37 -0.90
C TYR A 196 -15.82 -1.13 -1.37
N ASP A 197 -16.59 -1.21 -2.45
CA ASP A 197 -17.36 -0.11 -3.03
C ASP A 197 -18.30 0.53 -2.00
N ARG A 198 -19.07 -0.30 -1.28
CA ARG A 198 -19.98 0.20 -0.24
C ARG A 198 -19.23 0.92 0.87
N ARG A 199 -18.11 0.38 1.35
CA ARG A 199 -17.32 0.96 2.44
C ARG A 199 -16.64 2.25 2.00
N ILE A 200 -15.99 2.26 0.84
CA ILE A 200 -15.24 3.43 0.37
C ILE A 200 -16.17 4.60 0.04
N MET A 201 -17.34 4.34 -0.56
CA MET A 201 -18.33 5.39 -0.82
C MET A 201 -18.93 5.98 0.46
N ASP A 202 -19.13 5.17 1.50
CA ASP A 202 -19.55 5.66 2.82
C ASP A 202 -18.46 6.51 3.49
N VAL A 203 -17.21 6.02 3.52
CA VAL A 203 -16.07 6.74 4.10
C VAL A 203 -15.85 8.08 3.41
N CYS A 204 -15.81 8.08 2.08
CA CYS A 204 -15.69 9.30 1.27
C CYS A 204 -16.91 10.20 1.43
N GLY A 205 -18.12 9.65 1.39
CA GLY A 205 -19.38 10.42 1.49
C GLY A 205 -19.62 11.09 2.85
N ARG A 206 -18.93 10.65 3.91
CA ARG A 206 -18.92 11.31 5.23
C ARG A 206 -17.61 12.03 5.54
N ALA A 207 -16.64 12.01 4.61
CA ALA A 207 -15.27 12.47 4.82
C ALA A 207 -14.63 11.89 6.11
N ALA A 208 -14.89 10.62 6.41
CA ALA A 208 -14.38 9.91 7.59
C ALA A 208 -12.99 9.32 7.32
N PHE A 209 -12.05 10.17 6.92
CA PHE A 209 -10.80 9.72 6.29
C PHE A 209 -9.90 8.82 7.15
N GLY A 210 -10.01 8.86 8.48
CA GLY A 210 -9.32 7.90 9.34
C GLY A 210 -9.69 6.44 9.07
N ASP A 211 -10.92 6.18 8.60
CA ASP A 211 -11.40 4.84 8.27
C ASP A 211 -10.73 4.26 7.01
N LEU A 212 -10.03 5.10 6.20
CA LEU A 212 -9.26 4.62 5.04
C LEU A 212 -8.12 3.68 5.47
N PHE A 213 -7.55 3.86 6.66
CA PHE A 213 -6.49 2.98 7.16
C PHE A 213 -6.98 1.59 7.61
N GLU A 214 -8.30 1.38 7.68
CA GLU A 214 -8.91 0.10 8.09
C GLU A 214 -9.20 -0.82 6.87
N PHE A 215 -8.73 -0.43 5.68
CA PHE A 215 -8.73 -1.26 4.48
C PHE A 215 -7.36 -1.94 4.37
N ASP A 216 -7.26 -3.19 4.82
CA ASP A 216 -6.02 -3.94 4.71
C ASP A 216 -5.65 -4.22 3.24
N GLU A 217 -4.36 -4.40 2.99
CA GLU A 217 -3.82 -4.54 1.64
C GLU A 217 -4.41 -5.75 0.91
N LEU A 218 -4.58 -6.88 1.61
CA LEU A 218 -5.15 -8.10 1.03
C LEU A 218 -6.62 -7.88 0.63
N PHE A 219 -7.40 -7.16 1.43
CA PHE A 219 -8.77 -6.78 1.08
C PHE A 219 -8.82 -5.94 -0.20
N CYS A 220 -7.98 -4.90 -0.31
CA CYS A 220 -7.89 -4.06 -1.51
C CYS A 220 -7.42 -4.86 -2.74
N GLU A 221 -6.40 -5.73 -2.59
CA GLU A 221 -5.93 -6.62 -3.66
C GLU A 221 -7.02 -7.58 -4.13
N LYS A 222 -7.79 -8.15 -3.21
CA LYS A 222 -8.90 -9.05 -3.53
C LYS A 222 -10.02 -8.33 -4.26
N ALA A 223 -10.35 -7.09 -3.87
CA ALA A 223 -11.27 -6.23 -4.61
C ALA A 223 -10.73 -5.78 -5.98
N ALA A 224 -9.41 -5.91 -6.20
CA ALA A 224 -8.68 -5.45 -7.38
C ALA A 224 -8.96 -3.98 -7.70
N GLU A 225 -9.03 -3.15 -6.65
CA GLU A 225 -9.25 -1.72 -6.75
C GLU A 225 -7.97 -0.99 -7.23
N CYS A 226 -8.11 0.22 -7.79
CA CYS A 226 -6.96 1.04 -8.16
C CYS A 226 -6.94 2.44 -7.53
N GLY A 227 -8.04 2.91 -6.94
CA GLY A 227 -8.19 4.27 -6.44
C GLY A 227 -7.76 4.52 -4.99
N HIS A 228 -7.69 3.51 -4.13
CA HIS A 228 -7.61 3.67 -2.67
C HIS A 228 -6.46 4.57 -2.23
N ARG A 229 -5.27 4.26 -2.73
CA ARG A 229 -4.04 5.02 -2.47
C ARG A 229 -4.12 6.47 -2.95
N SER A 230 -4.83 6.72 -4.05
CA SER A 230 -5.13 8.07 -4.57
C SER A 230 -6.04 8.84 -3.59
N PHE A 231 -7.05 8.17 -3.06
CA PHE A 231 -7.99 8.75 -2.09
C PHE A 231 -7.33 9.03 -0.73
N VAL A 232 -6.35 8.22 -0.34
CA VAL A 232 -5.56 8.43 0.88
C VAL A 232 -4.65 9.67 0.76
N ILE A 233 -4.03 9.90 -0.40
CA ILE A 233 -3.29 11.16 -0.67
C ILE A 233 -4.24 12.35 -0.56
N MET A 234 -5.42 12.26 -1.16
CA MET A 234 -6.44 13.30 -1.06
C MET A 234 -6.88 13.57 0.37
N ALA A 235 -7.09 12.53 1.16
CA ALA A 235 -7.44 12.66 2.57
C ALA A 235 -6.35 13.38 3.38
N GLY A 236 -5.07 13.07 3.12
CA GLY A 236 -3.94 13.75 3.74
C GLY A 236 -3.83 15.23 3.37
N ALA A 237 -4.32 15.61 2.19
CA ALA A 237 -4.39 17.00 1.78
C ALA A 237 -5.43 17.84 2.54
N PHE A 238 -6.27 17.20 3.36
CA PHE A 238 -7.24 17.84 4.25
C PHE A 238 -7.00 17.54 5.73
N ASP A 239 -5.80 17.07 6.10
CA ASP A 239 -5.46 16.81 7.49
C ASP A 239 -5.66 18.06 8.35
N GLY A 240 -6.32 17.91 9.51
CA GLY A 240 -6.66 19.04 10.39
C GLY A 240 -7.74 19.99 9.86
N LEU A 241 -8.43 19.65 8.76
CA LEU A 241 -9.51 20.47 8.19
C LEU A 241 -10.85 19.76 8.23
N ARG A 242 -11.91 20.50 8.55
CA ARG A 242 -13.29 20.08 8.28
C ARG A 242 -13.52 20.05 6.78
N VAL A 243 -14.23 19.04 6.29
CA VAL A 243 -14.50 18.87 4.87
C VAL A 243 -16.01 18.72 4.63
N LYS A 244 -16.56 19.59 3.79
CA LYS A 244 -17.88 19.41 3.18
C LYS A 244 -17.75 18.45 2.01
N THR A 245 -18.61 17.45 1.95
CA THR A 245 -18.59 16.45 0.89
C THR A 245 -19.99 16.16 0.35
N GLU A 246 -20.04 15.74 -0.90
CA GLU A 246 -21.25 15.28 -1.58
C GLU A 246 -20.91 14.07 -2.45
N VAL A 247 -21.69 13.00 -2.31
CA VAL A 247 -21.66 11.85 -3.23
C VAL A 247 -22.48 12.21 -4.47
N LEU A 248 -21.85 12.28 -5.64
CA LEU A 248 -22.52 12.63 -6.89
C LEU A 248 -23.09 11.41 -7.62
N SER A 249 -22.35 10.30 -7.62
CA SER A 249 -22.76 9.07 -8.31
C SER A 249 -22.01 7.85 -7.79
N HIS A 250 -22.63 6.68 -7.93
CA HIS A 250 -21.98 5.36 -7.84
C HIS A 250 -22.63 4.40 -8.84
N GLN A 251 -21.85 3.85 -9.76
CA GLN A 251 -22.33 2.86 -10.75
C GLN A 251 -21.35 1.69 -10.87
N ASP A 252 -21.85 0.48 -11.07
CA ASP A 252 -21.05 -0.76 -11.16
C ASP A 252 -21.40 -1.64 -12.38
N VAL A 253 -22.17 -1.12 -13.32
CA VAL A 253 -22.84 -1.87 -14.41
C VAL A 253 -21.89 -2.61 -15.36
N THR A 254 -20.60 -2.26 -15.35
CA THR A 254 -19.56 -2.90 -16.19
C THR A 254 -18.77 -3.99 -15.45
N GLY A 255 -19.11 -4.26 -14.19
CA GLY A 255 -18.31 -5.08 -13.28
C GLY A 255 -17.15 -4.34 -12.61
N VAL A 256 -16.95 -3.07 -12.98
CA VAL A 256 -16.05 -2.10 -12.33
C VAL A 256 -16.86 -1.00 -11.68
N GLY A 257 -16.46 -0.58 -10.49
CA GLY A 257 -17.14 0.43 -9.68
C GLY A 257 -16.66 1.83 -9.99
N TYR A 258 -17.60 2.75 -10.18
CA TYR A 258 -17.36 4.13 -10.54
C TYR A 258 -18.02 5.06 -9.53
N GLY A 259 -17.25 5.61 -8.61
CA GLY A 259 -17.71 6.52 -7.57
C GLY A 259 -17.21 7.94 -7.77
N ILE A 260 -18.08 8.94 -7.61
CA ILE A 260 -17.69 10.35 -7.64
C ILE A 260 -18.13 11.05 -6.36
N CYS A 261 -17.17 11.69 -5.69
CA CYS A 261 -17.41 12.55 -4.52
C CYS A 261 -16.69 13.90 -4.66
N THR A 262 -17.30 14.95 -4.13
CA THR A 262 -16.69 16.28 -4.01
C THR A 262 -16.19 16.51 -2.58
N PHE A 263 -15.15 17.32 -2.42
CA PHE A 263 -14.57 17.67 -1.12
C PHE A 263 -14.16 19.13 -1.09
N TYR A 264 -14.71 19.89 -0.16
CA TYR A 264 -14.45 21.31 0.03
C TYR A 264 -13.98 21.59 1.47
N PRO A 265 -12.87 22.31 1.67
CA PRO A 265 -12.44 22.67 3.02
C PRO A 265 -13.44 23.65 3.66
N ASP A 266 -13.74 23.44 4.94
CA ASP A 266 -14.74 24.18 5.72
C ASP A 266 -14.21 24.62 7.09
N GLY A 267 -12.95 25.07 7.12
CA GLY A 267 -12.26 25.54 8.32
C GLY A 267 -11.44 24.46 9.02
N ALA A 268 -10.72 24.87 10.06
CA ALA A 268 -9.86 23.99 10.86
C ALA A 268 -10.67 23.07 11.76
N ASP A 269 -10.14 21.87 12.01
CA ASP A 269 -10.69 20.84 12.86
C ASP A 269 -9.56 19.90 13.34
N GLU A 270 -9.00 20.21 14.51
CA GLU A 270 -7.86 19.50 15.11
C GLU A 270 -8.17 18.02 15.42
N GLU A 271 -9.44 17.62 15.49
CA GLU A 271 -9.82 16.21 15.68
C GLU A 271 -9.59 15.37 14.41
N ARG A 272 -9.29 16.02 13.29
CA ARG A 272 -9.10 15.40 11.96
C ARG A 272 -7.62 15.22 11.60
N HIS A 273 -6.73 15.20 12.59
CA HIS A 273 -5.35 14.71 12.44
C HIS A 273 -5.33 13.17 12.42
N PHE A 274 -5.81 12.60 11.32
CA PHE A 274 -6.13 11.17 11.24
C PHE A 274 -4.88 10.30 11.24
N LEU A 275 -3.80 10.72 10.58
CA LEU A 275 -2.54 9.97 10.57
C LEU A 275 -1.95 9.86 11.99
N GLN A 276 -1.89 10.98 12.70
CA GLN A 276 -1.41 11.01 14.09
C GLN A 276 -2.28 10.10 14.98
N SER A 277 -3.60 10.26 14.92
CA SER A 277 -4.55 9.46 15.70
C SER A 277 -4.41 7.95 15.41
N TYR A 278 -4.21 7.59 14.13
CA TYR A 278 -3.97 6.22 13.70
C TYR A 278 -2.65 5.67 14.27
N GLN A 279 -1.56 6.41 14.16
CA GLN A 279 -0.24 6.02 14.68
C GLN A 279 -0.29 5.84 16.20
N GLU A 280 -0.88 6.77 16.94
CA GLU A 280 -1.03 6.66 18.40
C GLU A 280 -1.85 5.44 18.82
N LYS A 281 -2.94 5.14 18.10
CA LYS A 281 -3.76 3.93 18.31
C LYS A 281 -2.95 2.67 18.06
N ARG A 282 -2.18 2.62 16.97
CA ARG A 282 -1.31 1.49 16.59
C ARG A 282 -0.20 1.26 17.60
N GLU A 283 0.52 2.31 18.00
CA GLU A 283 1.56 2.22 19.02
C GLU A 283 1.01 1.73 20.35
N ARG A 284 -0.16 2.25 20.79
CA ARG A 284 -0.81 1.78 22.01
C ARG A 284 -1.12 0.29 21.92
N ALA A 285 -1.70 -0.17 20.81
CA ALA A 285 -1.98 -1.58 20.60
C ALA A 285 -0.69 -2.44 20.59
N CYS A 286 0.39 -1.96 19.97
CA CYS A 286 1.69 -2.65 19.97
C CYS A 286 2.29 -2.75 21.37
N ARG A 287 2.22 -1.67 22.16
CA ARG A 287 2.66 -1.66 23.57
C ARG A 287 1.87 -2.66 24.41
N GLU A 288 0.54 -2.65 24.31
CA GLU A 288 -0.32 -3.59 25.05
C GLU A 288 -0.06 -5.05 24.67
N LYS A 289 0.16 -5.36 23.39
CA LYS A 289 0.56 -6.69 22.93
C LYS A 289 1.92 -7.07 23.50
N ALA A 290 2.91 -6.17 23.44
CA ALA A 290 4.26 -6.41 23.94
C ALA A 290 4.32 -6.66 25.46
N GLU A 291 3.44 -6.04 26.25
CA GLU A 291 3.35 -6.30 27.70
C GLU A 291 2.81 -7.70 28.00
N LYS A 292 1.81 -8.13 27.22
CA LYS A 292 1.13 -9.42 27.35
C LYS A 292 1.86 -10.58 26.69
N SER A 293 2.90 -10.30 25.90
CA SER A 293 3.63 -11.33 25.17
C SER A 293 4.39 -12.29 26.08
N ASP A 294 4.66 -13.48 25.56
CA ASP A 294 5.38 -14.50 26.32
C ASP A 294 6.90 -14.25 26.39
N ALA A 295 7.62 -15.15 27.06
CA ALA A 295 9.06 -15.02 27.26
C ALA A 295 9.87 -15.05 25.96
N PHE A 296 9.39 -15.71 24.90
CA PHE A 296 10.08 -15.84 23.62
C PHE A 296 10.06 -14.50 22.90
N VAL A 297 8.88 -13.88 22.80
CA VAL A 297 8.73 -12.57 22.16
C VAL A 297 9.35 -11.45 22.98
N LYS A 298 9.27 -11.51 24.32
CA LYS A 298 9.97 -10.56 25.19
C LYS A 298 11.49 -10.60 24.99
N LEU A 299 12.06 -11.80 24.84
CA LEU A 299 13.48 -11.95 24.55
C LEU A 299 13.85 -11.40 23.17
N ALA A 300 13.04 -11.69 22.14
CA ALA A 300 13.24 -11.15 20.80
C ALA A 300 13.20 -9.62 20.79
N ARG A 301 12.19 -9.02 21.44
CA ARG A 301 12.05 -7.56 21.59
C ARG A 301 13.23 -6.94 22.30
N ALA A 302 13.64 -7.49 23.44
CA ALA A 302 14.80 -6.99 24.20
C ALA A 302 16.08 -7.04 23.35
N SER A 303 16.26 -8.09 22.54
CA SER A 303 17.39 -8.22 21.61
C SER A 303 17.37 -7.15 20.53
N VAL A 304 16.21 -6.95 19.87
CA VAL A 304 16.01 -5.93 18.83
C VAL A 304 16.26 -4.53 19.40
N GLU A 305 15.65 -4.19 20.54
CA GLU A 305 15.78 -2.86 21.13
C GLU A 305 17.22 -2.55 21.57
N ALA A 306 17.93 -3.53 22.16
CA ALA A 306 19.32 -3.34 22.56
C ALA A 306 20.23 -3.11 21.34
N TRP A 307 20.00 -3.84 20.25
CA TRP A 307 20.78 -3.67 19.03
C TRP A 307 20.48 -2.36 18.31
N VAL A 308 19.21 -1.99 18.17
CA VAL A 308 18.81 -0.75 17.48
C VAL A 308 19.26 0.48 18.27
N ARG A 309 19.17 0.47 19.62
CA ARG A 309 19.55 1.63 20.44
C ARG A 309 21.04 1.72 20.78
N ARG A 310 21.71 0.59 20.96
CA ARG A 310 23.08 0.54 21.49
C ARG A 310 24.08 -0.25 20.64
N HIS A 311 23.62 -0.93 19.58
CA HIS A 311 24.43 -1.87 18.81
C HIS A 311 25.09 -2.97 19.65
N GLU A 312 24.38 -3.39 20.71
CA GLU A 312 24.87 -4.38 21.67
C GLU A 312 24.04 -5.66 21.60
N ARG A 313 24.75 -6.80 21.59
CA ARG A 313 24.12 -8.10 21.77
C ARG A 313 23.89 -8.35 23.27
N ILE A 314 22.64 -8.61 23.64
CA ILE A 314 22.30 -8.97 25.03
C ILE A 314 22.83 -10.36 25.40
N ALA A 315 23.16 -10.54 26.68
CA ALA A 315 23.34 -11.87 27.26
C ALA A 315 21.98 -12.57 27.42
N VAL A 316 21.99 -13.90 27.52
CA VAL A 316 20.77 -14.66 27.84
C VAL A 316 20.34 -14.31 29.27
N PRO A 317 19.14 -13.73 29.49
CA PRO A 317 18.67 -13.40 30.83
C PRO A 317 18.39 -14.64 31.68
N ASP A 318 18.51 -14.50 33.00
CA ASP A 318 18.07 -15.51 33.95
C ASP A 318 16.53 -15.59 34.01
N GLY A 319 15.99 -16.74 34.43
CA GLY A 319 14.54 -16.92 34.65
C GLY A 319 13.71 -17.18 33.39
N LEU A 320 14.35 -17.47 32.25
CA LEU A 320 13.66 -17.94 31.06
C LEU A 320 13.08 -19.36 31.24
N PRO A 321 11.98 -19.71 30.54
CA PRO A 321 11.46 -21.08 30.50
C PRO A 321 12.54 -22.12 30.20
N GLU A 322 12.49 -23.25 30.90
CA GLU A 322 13.47 -24.34 30.76
C GLU A 322 13.61 -24.82 29.31
N GLU A 323 12.50 -24.83 28.57
CA GLU A 323 12.47 -25.18 27.15
C GLU A 323 13.44 -24.32 26.32
N MET A 324 13.51 -23.01 26.59
CA MET A 324 14.37 -22.09 25.86
C MET A 324 15.87 -22.32 26.13
N LEU A 325 16.18 -22.91 27.28
CA LEU A 325 17.55 -23.12 27.77
C LEU A 325 18.08 -24.52 27.47
N ALA A 326 17.20 -25.53 27.52
CA ALA A 326 17.56 -26.94 27.39
C ALA A 326 17.38 -27.49 25.96
N ARG A 327 16.41 -26.99 25.19
CA ARG A 327 16.17 -27.47 23.82
C ARG A 327 16.96 -26.67 22.79
N ARG A 328 17.17 -27.32 21.64
CA ARG A 328 17.76 -26.74 20.43
C ARG A 328 16.76 -26.88 19.29
N ALA A 329 16.38 -25.76 18.70
CA ALA A 329 15.52 -25.72 17.53
C ALA A 329 15.92 -24.53 16.64
N GLY A 330 15.57 -24.60 15.36
CA GLY A 330 15.57 -23.42 14.50
C GLY A 330 14.49 -22.45 14.95
N THR A 331 14.74 -21.15 14.82
CA THR A 331 13.73 -20.13 15.12
C THR A 331 13.65 -19.09 14.02
N PHE A 332 12.49 -18.46 13.85
CA PHE A 332 12.32 -17.28 13.01
C PHE A 332 11.79 -16.15 13.87
N VAL A 333 12.46 -14.99 13.81
CA VAL A 333 11.96 -13.76 14.41
C VAL A 333 11.41 -12.91 13.29
N SER A 334 10.12 -12.57 13.38
CA SER A 334 9.44 -11.73 12.40
C SER A 334 9.04 -10.41 13.04
N LEU A 335 9.38 -9.32 12.37
CA LEU A 335 9.06 -7.94 12.73
C LEU A 335 8.04 -7.45 11.71
N HIS A 336 6.93 -6.91 12.20
CA HIS A 336 5.91 -6.27 11.37
C HIS A 336 5.70 -4.82 11.84
N LYS A 337 5.48 -3.92 10.89
CA LYS A 337 5.12 -2.52 11.13
C LYS A 337 3.88 -2.23 10.30
N ASP A 338 2.84 -1.70 10.93
CA ASP A 338 1.56 -1.37 10.27
C ASP A 338 1.01 -2.52 9.40
N GLY A 339 1.03 -3.75 9.95
CA GLY A 339 0.58 -4.97 9.27
C GLY A 339 1.57 -5.53 8.24
N ASN A 340 2.56 -4.75 7.82
CA ASN A 340 3.53 -5.12 6.79
C ASN A 340 4.77 -5.76 7.39
N LEU A 341 5.36 -6.71 6.66
CA LEU A 341 6.63 -7.33 7.06
C LEU A 341 7.76 -6.29 7.02
N ARG A 342 8.44 -6.09 8.15
CA ARG A 342 9.55 -5.13 8.32
C ARG A 342 10.92 -5.81 8.44
N GLY A 343 10.92 -7.11 8.73
CA GLY A 343 12.11 -7.96 8.75
C GLY A 343 11.72 -9.37 9.22
N CYS A 344 12.27 -10.40 8.60
CA CYS A 344 12.10 -11.78 9.07
C CYS A 344 13.33 -12.59 8.76
N ILE A 345 14.02 -13.02 9.81
CA ILE A 345 15.21 -13.86 9.70
C ILE A 345 15.09 -15.01 10.68
N GLY A 346 15.54 -16.18 10.23
CA GLY A 346 15.56 -17.36 11.04
C GLY A 346 16.49 -18.44 10.50
N THR A 347 16.56 -19.53 11.25
CA THR A 347 17.37 -20.70 10.96
C THR A 347 16.49 -21.92 10.88
N ILE A 348 16.72 -22.76 9.86
CA ILE A 348 15.95 -24.00 9.64
C ILE A 348 16.24 -25.03 10.73
N MET A 349 17.50 -25.07 11.17
CA MET A 349 18.00 -25.98 12.21
C MET A 349 18.76 -25.16 13.25
N ALA A 350 18.87 -25.69 14.48
CA ALA A 350 19.58 -25.02 15.56
C ALA A 350 21.05 -24.75 15.19
N THR A 351 21.44 -23.48 15.19
CA THR A 351 22.82 -23.03 14.95
C THR A 351 23.50 -22.55 16.23
N ARG A 352 22.72 -22.36 17.30
CA ARG A 352 23.15 -21.93 18.62
C ARG A 352 23.02 -23.05 19.66
N ARG A 353 23.46 -22.75 20.88
CA ARG A 353 23.48 -23.70 22.01
C ARG A 353 22.09 -24.06 22.49
N ASN A 354 21.15 -23.12 22.40
CA ASN A 354 19.75 -23.28 22.78
C ASN A 354 18.86 -22.29 22.02
N ILE A 355 17.55 -22.43 22.19
CA ILE A 355 16.53 -21.59 21.55
C ILE A 355 16.68 -20.11 21.96
N ALA A 356 17.01 -19.81 23.21
CA ALA A 356 17.18 -18.43 23.68
C ALA A 356 18.27 -17.68 22.88
N GLU A 357 19.43 -18.30 22.68
CA GLU A 357 20.50 -17.72 21.87
C GLU A 357 20.14 -17.59 20.40
N GLU A 358 19.36 -18.56 19.88
CA GLU A 358 18.87 -18.53 18.50
C GLU A 358 17.94 -17.31 18.29
N ILE A 359 17.01 -17.08 19.22
CA ILE A 359 16.08 -15.92 19.19
C ILE A 359 16.86 -14.60 19.27
N ILE A 360 17.85 -14.49 20.15
CA ILE A 360 18.66 -13.26 20.27
C ILE A 360 19.32 -12.94 18.93
N GLU A 361 20.00 -13.92 18.31
CA GLU A 361 20.71 -13.71 17.04
C GLU A 361 19.75 -13.42 15.88
N ASN A 362 18.66 -14.17 15.79
CA ASN A 362 17.67 -14.00 14.73
C ASN A 362 16.93 -12.67 14.87
N GLY A 363 16.67 -12.19 16.09
CA GLY A 363 16.12 -10.86 16.33
C GLY A 363 17.06 -9.74 15.85
N ILE A 364 18.35 -9.82 16.19
CA ILE A 364 19.35 -8.87 15.69
C ILE A 364 19.39 -8.89 14.17
N SER A 365 19.42 -10.08 13.58
CA SER A 365 19.52 -10.23 12.13
C SER A 365 18.24 -9.75 11.42
N ALA A 366 17.06 -10.01 11.98
CA ALA A 366 15.79 -9.53 11.42
C ALA A 366 15.71 -8.00 11.41
N CYS A 367 16.26 -7.32 12.42
CA CYS A 367 16.21 -5.85 12.49
C CYS A 367 17.34 -5.14 11.73
N SER A 368 18.45 -5.82 11.39
CA SER A 368 19.65 -5.15 10.88
C SER A 368 20.34 -5.80 9.69
N ARG A 369 20.01 -7.06 9.35
CA ARG A 369 20.70 -7.85 8.33
C ARG A 369 19.75 -8.48 7.30
N ASP A 370 18.46 -8.20 7.35
CA ASP A 370 17.53 -8.65 6.32
C ASP A 370 17.75 -7.85 5.03
N PRO A 371 18.26 -8.46 3.94
CA PRO A 371 18.67 -7.73 2.75
C PRO A 371 17.51 -7.11 1.97
N ARG A 372 16.26 -7.46 2.34
CA ARG A 372 15.05 -6.90 1.73
C ARG A 372 14.70 -5.52 2.27
N PHE A 373 15.23 -5.14 3.43
CA PHE A 373 14.86 -3.93 4.14
C PHE A 373 16.07 -3.15 4.61
N LEU A 374 15.94 -1.84 4.75
CA LEU A 374 16.91 -1.04 5.48
C LEU A 374 16.90 -1.43 6.98
N PRO A 375 18.00 -1.23 7.72
CA PRO A 375 18.02 -1.45 9.16
C PRO A 375 16.90 -0.69 9.87
N VAL A 376 16.32 -1.32 10.89
CA VAL A 376 15.28 -0.72 11.75
C VAL A 376 15.86 0.46 12.53
N THR A 377 15.14 1.57 12.56
CA THR A 377 15.52 2.76 13.31
C THR A 377 14.83 2.84 14.68
N ALA A 378 15.32 3.72 15.55
CA ALA A 378 14.86 3.82 16.93
C ALA A 378 13.40 4.30 17.06
N ASP A 379 12.95 5.16 16.14
CA ASP A 379 11.59 5.67 16.01
C ASP A 379 10.58 4.57 15.61
N GLU A 380 11.03 3.51 14.93
CA GLU A 380 10.14 2.41 14.56
C GLU A 380 9.79 1.50 15.73
N LEU A 381 10.63 1.44 16.78
CA LEU A 381 10.55 0.43 17.86
C LEU A 381 9.18 0.38 18.57
N SER A 382 8.53 1.53 18.79
CA SER A 382 7.21 1.62 19.44
C SER A 382 6.08 0.99 18.62
N SER A 383 6.27 0.91 17.30
CA SER A 383 5.29 0.45 16.32
C SER A 383 5.52 -1.00 15.84
N LEU A 384 6.59 -1.66 16.30
CA LEU A 384 6.91 -3.03 15.87
C LEU A 384 6.09 -4.08 16.60
N GLU A 385 5.38 -4.88 15.83
CA GLU A 385 4.81 -6.16 16.24
C GLU A 385 5.86 -7.26 16.00
N ILE A 386 6.14 -8.08 17.02
CA ILE A 386 7.18 -9.12 16.95
C ILE A 386 6.53 -10.47 17.23
N SER A 387 6.83 -11.46 16.40
CA SER A 387 6.49 -12.86 16.65
C SER A 387 7.73 -13.74 16.56
N VAL A 388 7.69 -14.87 17.27
CA VAL A 388 8.76 -15.87 17.26
C VAL A 388 8.17 -17.22 16.88
N ASP A 389 8.67 -17.79 15.80
CA ASP A 389 8.32 -19.14 15.35
C ASP A 389 9.42 -20.10 15.76
N VAL A 390 9.09 -21.12 16.55
CA VAL A 390 10.03 -22.20 16.94
C VAL A 390 9.69 -23.44 16.12
N LEU A 391 10.68 -23.94 15.38
CA LEU A 391 10.50 -25.08 14.47
C LEU A 391 10.55 -26.40 15.23
N GLY A 392 9.61 -27.29 14.89
CA GLY A 392 9.62 -28.69 15.28
C GLY A 392 10.60 -29.52 14.45
N ASP A 393 10.53 -30.83 14.64
CA ASP A 393 11.36 -31.78 13.89
C ASP A 393 10.97 -31.82 12.41
N LEU A 394 11.97 -32.04 11.55
CA LEU A 394 11.78 -32.14 10.11
C LEU A 394 11.39 -33.58 9.75
N GLU A 395 10.24 -33.75 9.11
CA GLU A 395 9.73 -35.03 8.66
C GLU A 395 9.80 -35.11 7.13
N PRO A 396 10.56 -36.05 6.53
CA PRO A 396 10.53 -36.25 5.09
C PRO A 396 9.18 -36.80 4.67
N ILE A 397 8.61 -36.24 3.60
CA ILE A 397 7.34 -36.67 3.01
C ILE A 397 7.54 -37.13 1.58
N ASN A 398 6.71 -38.07 1.13
CA ASN A 398 6.81 -38.63 -0.22
C ASN A 398 5.85 -37.95 -1.19
N SER A 399 4.86 -37.22 -0.68
CA SER A 399 3.78 -36.66 -1.49
C SER A 399 3.25 -35.32 -0.92
N PRO A 400 2.87 -34.34 -1.78
CA PRO A 400 2.25 -33.10 -1.35
C PRO A 400 0.96 -33.27 -0.53
N GLU A 401 0.23 -34.37 -0.72
CA GLU A 401 -1.02 -34.69 0.01
C GLU A 401 -0.80 -34.90 1.52
N GLU A 402 0.46 -35.05 1.95
CA GLU A 402 0.85 -35.12 3.36
C GLU A 402 0.99 -33.73 4.01
N LEU A 403 0.80 -32.65 3.26
CA LEU A 403 0.81 -31.27 3.73
C LEU A 403 -0.61 -30.76 4.00
N ASP A 404 -0.69 -29.92 5.03
CA ASP A 404 -1.82 -29.08 5.35
C ASP A 404 -1.26 -27.68 5.50
N VAL A 405 -1.70 -26.75 4.66
CA VAL A 405 -1.14 -25.39 4.57
C VAL A 405 -1.26 -24.62 5.89
N LYS A 406 -2.27 -24.93 6.70
CA LYS A 406 -2.49 -24.29 8.02
C LYS A 406 -1.64 -24.92 9.12
N ARG A 407 -1.31 -26.20 9.00
CA ARG A 407 -0.60 -26.94 10.05
C ARG A 407 0.91 -27.02 9.82
N TYR A 408 1.34 -27.34 8.60
CA TYR A 408 2.71 -27.70 8.30
C TYR A 408 3.41 -26.65 7.45
N GLY A 409 4.62 -26.28 7.87
CA GLY A 409 5.57 -25.63 6.98
C GLY A 409 6.19 -26.65 6.02
N VAL A 410 6.75 -26.18 4.92
CA VAL A 410 7.38 -27.02 3.90
C VAL A 410 8.80 -26.56 3.61
N ILE A 411 9.71 -27.53 3.50
CA ILE A 411 11.05 -27.34 2.97
C ILE A 411 11.14 -28.08 1.64
N VAL A 412 11.56 -27.35 0.61
CA VAL A 412 11.83 -27.92 -0.70
C VAL A 412 13.33 -27.92 -0.94
N SER A 413 13.90 -29.09 -1.17
CA SER A 413 15.35 -29.27 -1.30
C SER A 413 15.72 -29.83 -2.67
N ARG A 414 16.79 -29.29 -3.28
CA ARG A 414 17.49 -29.87 -4.43
C ARG A 414 18.99 -29.69 -4.27
N GLY A 415 19.70 -30.75 -3.91
CA GLY A 415 21.15 -30.70 -3.69
C GLY A 415 21.50 -29.69 -2.59
N ARG A 416 22.20 -28.60 -2.94
CA ARG A 416 22.54 -27.51 -2.00
C ARG A 416 21.47 -26.41 -1.92
N LYS A 417 20.51 -26.38 -2.84
CA LYS A 417 19.41 -25.40 -2.84
C LYS A 417 18.33 -25.88 -1.88
N ARG A 418 17.91 -25.02 -0.96
CA ARG A 418 16.76 -25.27 -0.07
C ARG A 418 15.93 -24.00 0.03
N GLY A 419 14.62 -24.15 -0.03
CA GLY A 419 13.68 -23.08 0.26
C GLY A 419 12.68 -23.53 1.31
N LEU A 420 12.29 -22.63 2.20
CA LEU A 420 11.37 -22.88 3.30
C LEU A 420 10.19 -21.93 3.23
N LEU A 421 9.00 -22.45 3.53
CA LEU A 421 7.82 -21.64 3.82
C LEU A 421 7.18 -22.09 5.13
N LEU A 422 6.86 -21.13 5.98
CA LEU A 422 6.16 -21.37 7.25
C LEU A 422 4.68 -21.70 6.99
N PRO A 423 3.98 -22.39 7.92
CA PRO A 423 2.55 -22.65 7.82
C PRO A 423 1.72 -21.39 8.05
N ASN A 424 0.44 -21.47 7.64
CA ASN A 424 -0.61 -20.51 7.97
C ASN A 424 -0.22 -19.05 7.67
N LEU A 425 0.16 -18.81 6.42
CA LEU A 425 0.51 -17.49 5.90
C LEU A 425 -0.65 -16.95 5.07
N ASP A 426 -0.98 -15.68 5.26
CA ASP A 426 -2.02 -15.00 4.49
C ASP A 426 -1.69 -15.03 2.99
N GLY A 427 -2.70 -15.32 2.16
CA GLY A 427 -2.56 -15.43 0.70
C GLY A 427 -2.01 -16.76 0.18
N VAL A 428 -1.69 -17.72 1.06
CA VAL A 428 -1.28 -19.08 0.68
C VAL A 428 -2.38 -20.06 1.09
N ASP A 429 -3.28 -20.36 0.16
CA ASP A 429 -4.48 -21.19 0.43
C ASP A 429 -4.34 -22.65 -0.03
N THR A 430 -3.34 -22.96 -0.87
CA THR A 430 -3.15 -24.31 -1.45
C THR A 430 -1.74 -24.85 -1.24
N VAL A 431 -1.62 -26.18 -1.18
CA VAL A 431 -0.34 -26.87 -1.00
C VAL A 431 0.57 -26.64 -2.20
N GLU A 432 0.01 -26.61 -3.41
CA GLU A 432 0.74 -26.36 -4.64
C GLU A 432 1.38 -24.97 -4.60
N GLU A 433 0.63 -23.97 -4.14
CA GLU A 433 1.12 -22.60 -3.97
C GLU A 433 2.21 -22.54 -2.89
N GLN A 434 2.01 -23.24 -1.78
CA GLN A 434 2.98 -23.35 -0.70
C GLN A 434 4.34 -23.90 -1.19
N ILE A 435 4.30 -25.01 -1.94
CA ILE A 435 5.50 -25.63 -2.53
C ILE A 435 6.12 -24.71 -3.57
N ARG A 436 5.32 -24.06 -4.44
CA ARG A 436 5.79 -23.16 -5.49
C ARG A 436 6.56 -21.98 -4.90
N ILE A 437 6.03 -21.33 -3.87
CA ILE A 437 6.70 -20.21 -3.19
C ILE A 437 7.99 -20.69 -2.52
N ALA A 438 7.97 -21.84 -1.84
CA ALA A 438 9.17 -22.39 -1.21
C ALA A 438 10.27 -22.68 -2.26
N ARG A 439 9.91 -23.24 -3.43
CA ARG A 439 10.83 -23.45 -4.55
C ARG A 439 11.44 -22.15 -5.04
N GLN A 440 10.63 -21.12 -5.23
CA GLN A 440 11.09 -19.80 -5.68
C GLN A 440 12.10 -19.20 -4.69
N LYS A 441 11.81 -19.27 -3.38
CA LYS A 441 12.73 -18.84 -2.31
C LYS A 441 14.05 -19.62 -2.31
N GLY A 442 14.00 -20.90 -2.64
CA GLY A 442 15.20 -21.75 -2.76
C GLY A 442 15.93 -21.63 -4.11
N GLY A 443 15.42 -20.84 -5.05
CA GLY A 443 15.96 -20.74 -6.41
C GLY A 443 15.86 -22.05 -7.21
N ILE A 444 14.82 -22.86 -6.95
CA ILE A 444 14.56 -24.15 -7.59
C ILE A 444 13.52 -23.95 -8.71
N GLY A 445 13.92 -24.15 -9.97
CA GLY A 445 13.05 -23.98 -11.15
C GLY A 445 11.97 -25.05 -11.28
N GLU A 446 10.91 -24.79 -12.06
CA GLU A 446 9.67 -25.58 -12.08
C GLU A 446 9.81 -27.03 -12.55
N SER A 447 10.75 -27.32 -13.44
CA SER A 447 11.04 -28.68 -13.94
C SER A 447 12.14 -29.40 -13.14
N GLU A 448 12.74 -28.72 -12.16
CA GLU A 448 13.80 -29.27 -11.34
C GLU A 448 13.25 -30.33 -10.36
N PRO A 449 13.79 -31.57 -10.28
CA PRO A 449 13.38 -32.53 -9.25
C PRO A 449 13.73 -32.02 -7.85
N TYR A 450 12.88 -32.33 -6.88
CA TYR A 450 13.03 -31.88 -5.49
C TYR A 450 12.59 -32.96 -4.50
N THR A 451 13.05 -32.83 -3.25
CA THR A 451 12.52 -33.57 -2.10
C THR A 451 11.77 -32.63 -1.17
N LEU A 452 10.83 -33.18 -0.42
CA LEU A 452 9.98 -32.45 0.51
C LEU A 452 10.22 -32.91 1.94
N GLU A 453 10.29 -31.94 2.84
CA GLU A 453 10.18 -32.16 4.28
C GLU A 453 9.07 -31.25 4.80
N ARG A 454 8.29 -31.74 5.76
CA ARG A 454 7.31 -30.95 6.51
C ARG A 454 7.78 -30.75 7.94
N PHE A 455 7.27 -29.72 8.60
CA PHE A 455 7.53 -29.46 10.00
C PHE A 455 6.37 -28.67 10.63
N GLU A 456 6.17 -28.84 11.93
CA GLU A 456 5.25 -28.02 12.71
C GLU A 456 5.99 -26.80 13.28
N VAL A 457 5.23 -25.75 13.59
CA VAL A 457 5.76 -24.53 14.19
C VAL A 457 4.92 -24.18 15.42
N VAL A 458 5.60 -23.88 16.52
CA VAL A 458 4.98 -23.21 17.66
C VAL A 458 5.20 -21.71 17.49
N ARG A 459 4.11 -20.97 17.26
CA ARG A 459 4.14 -19.52 17.07
C ARG A 459 3.85 -18.82 18.40
N HIS A 460 4.78 -17.96 18.79
CA HIS A 460 4.74 -17.16 20.01
C HIS A 460 4.42 -15.70 19.67
N TYR A 461 3.60 -15.07 20.53
CA TYR A 461 3.08 -13.71 20.38
C TYR A 461 3.35 -12.85 21.61
#